data_AF-A0A2G9RZ58-F1
#
_entry.id   AF-A0A2G9RZ58-F1
#
_cell.length_a   1.000
_cell.length_b   1.000
_cell.length_c   1.000
_cell.angle_alpha   90.00
_cell.angle_beta   90.00
_cell.angle_gamma   90.00
#
_symmetry.space_group_name_H-M   'P 1'
#
loop_
_entity.id
_entity.type
_entity.pdbx_description
1 polymer ?
#
loop_
_entity_poly.entity_id
_entity_poly.type
_entity_poly.pdbx_seq_one_letter_code
_entity_poly.pdbx_strand_id
1 'polypeptide(L)'
;MKQKEFPSNLCQLCKGDIKGENKCENSPVEQYYDYNGAFRCLIEAGDVAFVKHTTVFENSDGHNKQEWAKDLKSSNFQLLCPNGARAEVTQYADCNWAQVPAHAVMVHPDTNRHALFGLLDKAQEYYGKESSSEFKMFNSSSYDKTDLIFKDSTYKIVPVKEKKTYEEWLGRNYIESLEGQQCSSSNALTPQNIALLLISNILLIKFSA
;
A
#
# COMPACT_ATOMS: atom_id res chain seq x y z
N MET A 1 -11.27 -6.77 -15.27
CA MET A 1 -11.74 -5.39 -15.53
C MET A 1 -10.83 -4.78 -16.59
N LYS A 2 -11.27 -4.67 -17.85
CA LYS A 2 -10.51 -3.95 -18.89
C LYS A 2 -10.92 -2.48 -18.82
N GLN A 3 -10.21 -1.67 -18.04
CA GLN A 3 -10.36 -0.21 -18.07
C GLN A 3 -9.84 0.29 -19.42
N LYS A 4 -10.65 1.11 -20.09
CA LYS A 4 -10.59 1.35 -21.54
C LYS A 4 -9.57 2.42 -21.98
N GLU A 5 -8.78 2.98 -21.07
CA GLU A 5 -7.75 3.99 -21.39
C GLU A 5 -6.65 3.95 -20.32
N PHE A 6 -5.82 2.91 -20.34
CA PHE A 6 -4.60 2.87 -19.54
C PHE A 6 -3.45 3.43 -20.40
N PRO A 7 -2.76 4.52 -19.99
CA PRO A 7 -1.62 5.03 -20.73
C PRO A 7 -0.59 3.92 -21.00
N SER A 8 -0.21 3.74 -22.27
CA SER A 8 0.63 2.60 -22.69
C SER A 8 2.01 2.59 -22.02
N ASN A 9 2.50 3.77 -21.62
CA ASN A 9 3.76 3.91 -20.90
C ASN A 9 3.75 3.25 -19.51
N LEU A 10 2.58 3.10 -18.87
CA LEU A 10 2.50 2.44 -17.56
C LEU A 10 2.79 0.93 -17.61
N CYS A 11 2.52 0.30 -18.76
CA CYS A 11 2.80 -1.12 -18.98
C CYS A 11 4.13 -1.36 -19.70
N GLN A 12 4.92 -0.32 -19.99
CA GLN A 12 6.08 -0.44 -20.87
C GLN A 12 7.16 -1.37 -20.31
N LEU A 13 7.45 -1.28 -19.01
CA LEU A 13 8.46 -2.09 -18.33
C LEU A 13 7.96 -3.48 -17.91
N CYS A 14 6.65 -3.73 -17.92
CA CYS A 14 6.10 -5.06 -17.60
C CYS A 14 6.68 -6.14 -18.53
N LYS A 15 6.92 -7.34 -18.01
CA LYS A 15 7.66 -8.39 -18.71
C LYS A 15 6.74 -9.49 -19.23
N GLY A 16 5.58 -9.68 -18.63
CA GLY A 16 4.72 -10.83 -18.86
C GLY A 16 5.24 -12.09 -18.18
N ASP A 17 4.72 -13.23 -18.61
CA ASP A 17 5.19 -14.54 -18.18
C ASP A 17 6.56 -14.90 -18.80
N ILE A 18 7.01 -16.14 -18.60
CA ILE A 18 8.29 -16.63 -19.12
C ILE A 18 8.41 -16.61 -20.66
N LYS A 19 7.28 -16.54 -21.39
CA LYS A 19 7.23 -16.41 -22.85
C LYS A 19 7.07 -14.95 -23.30
N GLY A 20 6.92 -14.02 -22.36
CA GLY A 20 6.60 -12.62 -22.63
C GLY A 20 5.12 -12.38 -22.98
N GLU A 21 4.26 -13.38 -22.75
CA GLU A 21 2.81 -13.24 -22.90
C GLU A 21 2.19 -12.65 -21.62
N ASN A 22 0.91 -12.29 -21.64
CA ASN A 22 0.20 -11.79 -20.43
C ASN A 22 0.84 -10.56 -19.77
N LYS A 23 1.51 -9.73 -20.59
CA LYS A 23 2.17 -8.50 -20.16
C LYS A 23 1.17 -7.52 -19.51
N CYS A 24 1.56 -6.99 -18.35
CA CYS A 24 0.75 -6.05 -17.56
C CYS A 24 -0.57 -6.66 -17.05
N GLU A 25 -0.67 -7.99 -16.99
CA GLU A 25 -1.80 -8.64 -16.35
C GLU A 25 -1.77 -8.39 -14.84
N ASN A 26 -2.93 -8.07 -14.27
CA ASN A 26 -3.10 -7.89 -12.83
C ASN A 26 -3.20 -9.24 -12.11
N SER A 27 -2.18 -10.09 -12.26
CA SER A 27 -2.09 -11.42 -11.68
C SER A 27 -0.64 -11.89 -11.55
N PRO A 28 -0.35 -12.90 -10.71
CA PRO A 28 1.00 -13.46 -10.58
C PRO A 28 1.60 -14.09 -11.85
N VAL A 29 0.85 -14.13 -12.95
CA VAL A 29 1.37 -14.54 -14.28
C VAL A 29 2.39 -13.52 -14.79
N GLU A 30 2.18 -12.23 -14.52
CA GLU A 30 3.14 -11.17 -14.81
C GLU A 30 4.30 -11.22 -13.81
N GLN A 31 5.53 -11.36 -14.31
CA GLN A 31 6.72 -11.49 -13.46
C GLN A 31 7.01 -10.27 -12.57
N TYR A 32 6.54 -9.08 -12.97
CA TYR A 32 6.69 -7.85 -12.19
C TYR A 32 5.45 -7.49 -11.35
N TYR A 33 4.53 -8.43 -11.15
CA TYR A 33 3.33 -8.24 -10.36
C TYR A 33 3.60 -8.28 -8.83
N ASP A 34 2.83 -7.49 -8.07
CA ASP A 34 2.89 -7.35 -6.61
C ASP A 34 4.27 -6.87 -6.09
N TYR A 35 4.47 -6.81 -4.77
CA TYR A 35 5.69 -6.27 -4.16
C TYR A 35 6.98 -6.97 -4.61
N ASN A 36 6.98 -8.30 -4.66
CA ASN A 36 8.16 -9.07 -5.08
C ASN A 36 8.49 -8.84 -6.55
N GLY A 37 7.48 -8.81 -7.42
CA GLY A 37 7.66 -8.52 -8.83
C GLY A 37 8.09 -7.08 -9.09
N ALA A 38 7.54 -6.11 -8.35
CA ALA A 38 7.96 -4.71 -8.45
C ALA A 38 9.42 -4.52 -8.02
N PHE A 39 9.87 -5.20 -6.94
CA PHE A 39 11.27 -5.19 -6.55
C PHE A 39 12.16 -5.87 -7.60
N ARG A 40 11.71 -6.98 -8.20
CA ARG A 40 12.40 -7.61 -9.33
C ARG A 40 12.53 -6.67 -10.53
N CYS A 41 11.50 -5.87 -10.82
CA CYS A 41 11.51 -4.86 -11.87
C CYS A 41 12.63 -3.82 -11.65
N LEU A 42 12.84 -3.35 -10.41
CA LEU A 42 13.94 -2.43 -10.07
C LEU A 42 15.32 -2.99 -10.41
N ILE A 43 15.50 -4.31 -10.29
CA ILE A 43 16.80 -4.96 -10.54
C ILE A 43 17.04 -5.16 -12.03
N GLU A 44 15.98 -5.48 -12.78
CA GLU A 44 16.10 -5.90 -14.17
C GLU A 44 15.84 -4.77 -15.18
N ALA A 45 15.06 -3.74 -14.84
CA ALA A 45 14.55 -2.78 -15.83
C ALA A 45 14.24 -1.35 -15.33
N GLY A 46 13.75 -1.18 -14.10
CA GLY A 46 13.29 0.10 -13.58
C GLY A 46 14.28 0.78 -12.64
N ASP A 47 14.09 2.08 -12.38
CA ASP A 47 14.98 2.87 -11.52
C ASP A 47 14.47 3.04 -10.07
N VAL A 48 13.15 2.87 -9.87
CA VAL A 48 12.46 3.03 -8.57
C VAL A 48 11.35 1.99 -8.47
N ALA A 49 11.17 1.42 -7.27
CA ALA A 49 10.03 0.56 -6.94
C ALA A 49 9.34 1.01 -5.65
N PHE A 50 8.00 1.04 -5.67
CA PHE A 50 7.17 1.29 -4.50
C PHE A 50 6.78 -0.04 -3.86
N VAL A 51 7.42 -0.39 -2.76
CA VAL A 51 7.22 -1.67 -2.07
C VAL A 51 7.11 -1.52 -0.55
N LYS A 52 6.75 -2.60 0.14
CA LYS A 52 6.76 -2.63 1.61
C LYS A 52 8.19 -2.60 2.14
N HIS A 53 8.34 -2.13 3.37
CA HIS A 53 9.63 -2.08 4.06
C HIS A 53 10.30 -3.46 4.24
N THR A 54 9.54 -4.56 4.24
CA THR A 54 10.09 -5.91 4.38
C THR A 54 10.59 -6.50 3.06
N THR A 55 10.11 -6.01 1.91
CA THR A 55 10.31 -6.66 0.61
C THR A 55 11.77 -6.79 0.22
N VAL A 56 12.61 -5.79 0.52
CA VAL A 56 14.06 -5.88 0.23
C VAL A 56 14.67 -7.04 1.01
N PHE A 57 14.43 -7.12 2.32
CA PHE A 57 14.98 -8.18 3.18
C PHE A 57 14.47 -9.57 2.81
N GLU A 58 13.19 -9.69 2.43
CA GLU A 58 12.59 -10.94 1.97
C GLU A 58 13.23 -11.47 0.67
N ASN A 59 13.81 -10.58 -0.14
CA ASN A 59 14.36 -10.89 -1.46
C ASN A 59 15.89 -10.76 -1.55
N SER A 60 16.59 -10.42 -0.47
CA SER A 60 18.04 -10.27 -0.45
C SER A 60 18.69 -11.15 0.61
N ASP A 61 20.03 -11.15 0.65
CA ASP A 61 20.84 -11.77 1.69
C ASP A 61 20.57 -13.27 1.87
N GLY A 62 20.18 -13.94 0.78
CA GLY A 62 19.89 -15.37 0.74
C GLY A 62 18.48 -15.78 1.17
N HIS A 63 17.59 -14.83 1.49
CA HIS A 63 16.20 -15.15 1.89
C HIS A 63 15.34 -15.61 0.70
N ASN A 64 15.62 -15.14 -0.52
CA ASN A 64 14.97 -15.61 -1.73
C ASN A 64 15.96 -16.41 -2.60
N LYS A 65 15.62 -17.68 -2.85
CA LYS A 65 16.43 -18.65 -3.61
C LYS A 65 16.19 -18.62 -5.12
N GLN A 66 15.28 -17.77 -5.59
CA GLN A 66 15.02 -17.62 -7.02
C GLN A 66 16.25 -17.05 -7.72
N GLU A 67 16.46 -17.45 -8.98
CA GLU A 67 17.66 -17.11 -9.74
C GLU A 67 17.91 -15.60 -9.86
N TRP A 68 16.85 -14.79 -9.95
CA TRP A 68 16.96 -13.33 -10.04
C TRP A 68 17.37 -12.65 -8.72
N ALA A 69 17.20 -13.34 -7.59
CA ALA A 69 17.34 -12.78 -6.24
C ALA A 69 18.51 -13.37 -5.42
N LYS A 70 19.02 -14.53 -5.83
CA LYS A 70 19.96 -15.35 -5.03
C LYS A 70 21.23 -14.62 -4.58
N ASP A 71 21.74 -13.69 -5.38
CA ASP A 71 23.00 -12.99 -5.15
C ASP A 71 22.80 -11.54 -4.65
N LEU A 72 21.55 -11.13 -4.39
CA LEU A 72 21.24 -9.78 -3.95
C LEU A 72 21.70 -9.53 -2.52
N LYS A 73 22.22 -8.33 -2.27
CA LYS A 73 22.54 -7.81 -0.94
C LYS A 73 21.65 -6.62 -0.62
N SER A 74 21.04 -6.60 0.56
CA SER A 74 20.18 -5.48 0.97
C SER A 74 20.93 -4.13 0.94
N SER A 75 22.23 -4.14 1.23
CA SER A 75 23.12 -2.97 1.20
C SER A 75 23.28 -2.33 -0.17
N ASN A 76 22.86 -2.99 -1.25
CA ASN A 76 22.92 -2.42 -2.61
C ASN A 76 21.72 -1.53 -2.92
N PHE A 77 20.76 -1.42 -2.00
CA PHE A 77 19.51 -0.67 -2.18
C PHE A 77 19.39 0.43 -1.14
N GLN A 78 18.67 1.49 -1.49
CA GLN A 78 18.42 2.63 -0.61
C GLN A 78 16.96 3.06 -0.71
N LEU A 79 16.45 3.64 0.36
CA LEU A 79 15.14 4.26 0.42
C LEU A 79 15.22 5.71 -0.05
N LEU A 80 14.15 6.17 -0.71
CA LEU A 80 13.94 7.59 -1.01
C LEU A 80 13.01 8.17 0.05
N CYS A 81 13.48 9.20 0.75
CA CYS A 81 12.73 9.83 1.83
C CYS A 81 11.91 11.02 1.31
N PRO A 82 10.77 11.36 1.91
CA PRO A 82 9.95 12.51 1.50
C PRO A 82 10.68 13.87 1.55
N ASN A 83 11.70 13.99 2.39
CA ASN A 83 12.54 15.20 2.50
C ASN A 83 13.64 15.29 1.41
N GLY A 84 13.64 14.38 0.43
CA GLY A 84 14.63 14.31 -0.64
C GLY A 84 15.93 13.59 -0.28
N ALA A 85 16.11 13.16 0.97
CA ALA A 85 17.26 12.36 1.38
C ALA A 85 17.15 10.91 0.89
N ARG A 86 18.27 10.19 0.96
CA ARG A 86 18.33 8.73 0.82
C ARG A 86 18.73 8.11 2.15
N ALA A 87 18.19 6.94 2.47
CA ALA A 87 18.51 6.22 3.69
C ALA A 87 18.76 4.73 3.43
N GLU A 88 19.45 4.08 4.35
CA GLU A 88 19.61 2.62 4.34
C GLU A 88 18.25 1.93 4.48
N VAL A 89 18.08 0.75 3.89
CA VAL A 89 16.81 0.01 3.93
C VAL A 89 16.36 -0.36 5.34
N THR A 90 17.26 -0.39 6.31
CA THR A 90 16.96 -0.63 7.74
C THR A 90 16.31 0.57 8.43
N GLN A 91 16.43 1.78 7.87
CA GLN A 91 15.89 3.02 8.43
C GLN A 91 14.46 3.31 7.94
N TYR A 92 13.74 2.30 7.47
CA TYR A 92 12.40 2.44 6.90
C TYR A 92 11.38 3.10 7.84
N ALA A 93 11.57 2.98 9.16
CA ALA A 93 10.67 3.59 10.14
C ALA A 93 10.71 5.13 10.07
N ASP A 94 11.90 5.70 9.82
CA ASP A 94 12.12 7.15 9.73
C ASP A 94 12.11 7.65 8.28
N CYS A 95 12.35 6.77 7.31
CA CYS A 95 12.34 7.06 5.87
C CYS A 95 11.33 6.17 5.14
N ASN A 96 10.06 6.61 5.10
CA ASN A 96 9.00 6.00 4.31
C ASN A 96 8.07 7.06 3.74
N TRP A 97 7.38 6.72 2.65
CA TRP A 97 6.38 7.60 2.02
C TRP A 97 5.06 7.62 2.76
N ALA A 98 4.70 6.48 3.36
CA ALA A 98 3.53 6.37 4.22
C ALA A 98 3.63 5.10 5.07
N GLN A 99 3.09 5.18 6.29
CA GLN A 99 2.74 4.01 7.05
C GLN A 99 1.34 3.57 6.62
N VAL A 100 1.25 2.39 5.98
CA VAL A 100 -0.05 1.78 5.67
C VAL A 100 -0.58 1.09 6.94
N PRO A 101 -1.76 1.47 7.45
CA PRO A 101 -2.37 0.83 8.60
C PRO A 101 -2.59 -0.66 8.37
N ALA A 102 -2.43 -1.47 9.43
CA ALA A 102 -2.78 -2.88 9.36
C ALA A 102 -4.28 -3.06 9.12
N HIS A 103 -4.67 -4.20 8.54
CA HIS A 103 -6.08 -4.56 8.40
C HIS A 103 -6.76 -4.63 9.78
N ALA A 104 -8.04 -4.23 9.83
CA ALA A 104 -8.84 -4.24 11.04
C ALA A 104 -10.19 -4.94 10.84
N VAL A 105 -10.73 -5.51 11.91
CA VAL A 105 -12.09 -6.04 11.94
C VAL A 105 -13.04 -4.88 12.22
N MET A 106 -13.88 -4.55 11.24
CA MET A 106 -14.87 -3.49 11.34
C MET A 106 -16.18 -4.05 11.90
N VAL A 107 -16.84 -3.29 12.77
CA VAL A 107 -18.13 -3.66 13.36
C VAL A 107 -19.08 -2.48 13.37
N HIS A 108 -20.38 -2.76 13.51
CA HIS A 108 -21.38 -1.72 13.74
C HIS A 108 -21.12 -1.01 15.08
N PRO A 109 -21.37 0.31 15.21
CA PRO A 109 -21.18 1.05 16.47
C PRO A 109 -21.86 0.44 17.70
N ASP A 110 -22.99 -0.23 17.52
CA ASP A 110 -23.74 -0.91 18.60
C ASP A 110 -23.14 -2.26 19.02
N THR A 111 -22.12 -2.74 18.31
CA THR A 111 -21.47 -4.02 18.63
C THR A 111 -20.48 -3.84 19.77
N ASN A 112 -20.55 -4.72 20.79
CA ASN A 112 -19.57 -4.73 21.87
C ASN A 112 -18.21 -5.22 21.36
N ARG A 113 -17.34 -4.28 20.97
CA ARG A 113 -15.97 -4.56 20.51
C ARG A 113 -15.11 -5.29 21.53
N HIS A 114 -15.37 -5.15 22.83
CA HIS A 114 -14.58 -5.81 23.88
C HIS A 114 -14.91 -7.31 23.94
N ALA A 115 -16.18 -7.66 23.79
CA ALA A 115 -16.60 -9.05 23.66
C ALA A 115 -16.05 -9.69 22.38
N LEU A 116 -16.10 -8.98 21.24
CA LEU A 116 -15.53 -9.48 19.99
C LEU A 116 -14.01 -9.67 20.07
N PHE A 117 -13.28 -8.67 20.59
CA PHE A 117 -11.85 -8.81 20.77
C PHE A 117 -11.53 -9.93 21.76
N GLY A 118 -12.27 -10.07 22.87
CA GLY A 118 -12.08 -11.17 23.82
C GLY A 118 -12.28 -12.55 23.19
N LEU A 119 -13.28 -12.70 22.30
CA LEU A 119 -13.48 -13.92 21.52
C LEU A 119 -12.28 -14.21 20.60
N LEU A 120 -11.84 -13.22 19.83
CA LEU A 120 -10.72 -13.37 18.89
C LEU A 120 -9.39 -13.61 19.62
N ASP A 121 -9.19 -12.96 20.77
CA ASP A 121 -8.01 -13.11 21.62
C ASP A 121 -7.93 -14.51 22.22
N LYS A 122 -9.06 -15.05 22.69
CA LYS A 122 -9.14 -16.45 23.12
C LYS A 122 -8.96 -17.42 21.96
N ALA A 123 -9.56 -17.15 20.79
CA ALA A 123 -9.39 -18.01 19.62
C ALA A 123 -7.93 -18.10 19.16
N GLN A 124 -7.20 -16.98 19.13
CA GLN A 124 -5.79 -16.98 18.70
C GLN A 124 -4.85 -17.67 19.70
N GLU A 125 -5.20 -17.80 20.98
CA GLU A 125 -4.42 -18.62 21.93
C GLU A 125 -4.40 -20.10 21.51
N TYR A 126 -5.51 -20.61 20.96
CA TYR A 126 -5.64 -22.01 20.54
C TYR A 126 -5.33 -22.24 19.05
N TYR A 127 -5.61 -21.26 18.21
CA TYR A 127 -5.59 -21.39 16.74
C TYR A 127 -4.66 -20.38 16.04
N GLY A 128 -3.90 -19.60 16.79
CA GLY A 128 -2.94 -18.63 16.25
C GLY A 128 -1.77 -19.28 15.53
N LYS A 129 -0.85 -18.45 15.02
CA LYS A 129 0.25 -18.88 14.15
C LYS A 129 1.17 -19.92 14.77
N GLU A 130 1.46 -19.78 16.06
CA GLU A 130 2.35 -20.67 16.83
C GLU A 130 1.62 -21.85 17.49
N SER A 131 0.31 -22.00 17.28
CA SER A 131 -0.41 -23.10 17.91
C SER A 131 -0.01 -24.44 17.31
N SER A 132 -0.28 -25.55 18.00
CA SER A 132 -0.17 -26.91 17.45
C SER A 132 -1.50 -27.47 16.92
N SER A 133 -2.57 -26.66 16.96
CA SER A 133 -3.91 -27.09 16.53
C SER A 133 -3.96 -27.39 15.03
N GLU A 134 -4.83 -28.33 14.63
CA GLU A 134 -5.14 -28.61 13.22
C GLU A 134 -5.77 -27.38 12.55
N PHE A 135 -6.63 -26.65 13.28
CA PHE A 135 -7.18 -25.40 12.77
C PHE A 135 -6.21 -24.24 12.99
N LYS A 136 -5.88 -23.52 11.91
CA LYS A 136 -5.03 -22.33 11.91
C LYS A 136 -5.83 -21.11 11.46
N MET A 137 -6.02 -20.16 12.37
CA MET A 137 -6.83 -18.97 12.11
C MET A 137 -6.16 -17.98 11.14
N PHE A 138 -4.83 -18.05 11.00
CA PHE A 138 -4.02 -17.18 10.11
C PHE A 138 -3.27 -17.99 9.04
N ASN A 139 -3.84 -19.11 8.59
CA ASN A 139 -3.29 -19.88 7.46
C ASN A 139 -4.45 -20.45 6.63
N SER A 140 -4.40 -20.18 5.33
CA SER A 140 -5.40 -20.66 4.38
C SER A 140 -4.87 -21.66 3.34
N SER A 141 -3.63 -22.16 3.52
CA SER A 141 -3.01 -23.10 2.59
C SER A 141 -3.76 -24.41 2.41
N SER A 142 -4.54 -24.85 3.41
CA SER A 142 -5.37 -26.06 3.32
C SER A 142 -6.60 -25.90 2.39
N TYR A 143 -6.87 -24.71 1.86
CA TYR A 143 -8.05 -24.40 1.05
C TYR A 143 -7.73 -24.02 -0.40
N ASP A 144 -6.49 -24.24 -0.85
CA ASP A 144 -6.01 -23.84 -2.19
C ASP A 144 -6.29 -22.36 -2.52
N LYS A 145 -6.29 -21.51 -1.47
CA LYS A 145 -6.55 -20.07 -1.50
C LYS A 145 -5.58 -19.39 -0.53
N THR A 146 -5.48 -18.06 -0.63
CA THR A 146 -4.66 -17.24 0.26
C THR A 146 -5.50 -16.17 0.94
N ASP A 147 -5.05 -15.71 2.11
CA ASP A 147 -5.65 -14.62 2.89
C ASP A 147 -7.17 -14.79 3.17
N LEU A 148 -7.64 -16.02 3.47
CA LEU A 148 -9.04 -16.27 3.82
C LEU A 148 -9.39 -15.78 5.23
N ILE A 149 -10.40 -14.93 5.34
CA ILE A 149 -10.86 -14.22 6.56
C ILE A 149 -9.82 -13.24 7.10
N PHE A 150 -8.62 -13.72 7.43
CA PHE A 150 -7.46 -12.94 7.83
C PHE A 150 -6.31 -13.17 6.86
N LYS A 151 -5.39 -12.22 6.77
CA LYS A 151 -4.17 -12.41 5.97
C LYS A 151 -3.33 -13.54 6.56
N ASP A 152 -2.72 -14.37 5.72
CA ASP A 152 -1.82 -15.46 6.15
C ASP A 152 -0.53 -14.93 6.82
N SER A 153 -0.22 -13.66 6.55
CA SER A 153 0.88 -12.93 7.20
C SER A 153 0.56 -12.48 8.63
N THR A 154 -0.70 -12.59 9.08
CA THR A 154 -1.11 -12.16 10.43
C THR A 154 -0.41 -12.99 11.49
N TYR A 155 0.29 -12.33 12.42
CA TYR A 155 0.92 -12.99 13.56
C TYR A 155 -0.01 -13.02 14.77
N LYS A 156 -0.69 -11.89 15.05
CA LYS A 156 -1.56 -11.70 16.21
C LYS A 156 -2.61 -10.64 15.94
N ILE A 157 -3.82 -10.82 16.48
CA ILE A 157 -4.84 -9.78 16.58
C ILE A 157 -4.62 -8.99 17.87
N VAL A 158 -4.65 -7.67 17.78
CA VAL A 158 -4.41 -6.74 18.91
C VAL A 158 -5.60 -5.79 19.09
N PRO A 159 -5.84 -5.27 20.30
CA PRO A 159 -6.93 -4.33 20.51
C PRO A 159 -6.58 -2.99 19.84
N VAL A 160 -7.60 -2.31 19.30
CA VAL A 160 -7.45 -0.98 18.66
C VAL A 160 -7.11 0.15 19.65
N LYS A 161 -7.19 -0.14 20.97
CA LYS A 161 -6.96 0.81 22.06
C LYS A 161 -7.80 2.07 21.87
N GLU A 162 -7.17 3.25 21.79
CA GLU A 162 -7.85 4.53 21.61
C GLU A 162 -8.20 4.85 20.16
N LYS A 163 -7.77 4.06 19.17
CA LYS A 163 -8.07 4.27 17.75
C LYS A 163 -9.40 3.64 17.37
N LYS A 164 -10.50 4.25 17.81
CA LYS A 164 -11.84 3.63 17.83
C LYS A 164 -12.68 3.99 16.62
N THR A 165 -12.25 4.97 15.86
CA THR A 165 -12.84 5.41 14.58
C THR A 165 -11.97 5.00 13.41
N TYR A 166 -12.51 5.00 12.18
CA TYR A 166 -11.70 4.70 11.00
C TYR A 166 -10.65 5.79 10.78
N GLU A 167 -10.95 7.05 11.11
CA GLU A 167 -10.00 8.15 10.98
C GLU A 167 -8.80 7.99 11.90
N GLU A 168 -9.03 7.64 13.17
CA GLU A 168 -7.95 7.40 14.14
C GLU A 168 -7.15 6.13 13.82
N TRP A 169 -7.82 5.09 13.30
CA TRP A 169 -7.16 3.85 12.89
C TRP A 169 -6.25 4.08 11.69
N LEU A 170 -6.78 4.73 10.65
CA LEU A 170 -6.06 4.97 9.41
C LEU A 170 -4.98 6.05 9.56
N GLY A 171 -5.24 7.06 10.39
CA GLY A 171 -4.35 8.20 10.59
C GLY A 171 -4.47 9.24 9.47
N ARG A 172 -4.18 10.49 9.84
CA ARG A 172 -4.38 11.67 8.99
C ARG A 172 -3.67 11.58 7.64
N ASN A 173 -2.37 11.26 7.64
CA ASN A 173 -1.57 11.23 6.40
C ASN A 173 -2.12 10.22 5.37
N TYR A 174 -2.66 9.09 5.84
CA TYR A 174 -3.25 8.07 4.96
C TYR A 174 -4.55 8.58 4.34
N ILE A 175 -5.41 9.24 5.13
CA ILE A 175 -6.68 9.81 4.66
C ILE A 175 -6.42 10.94 3.67
N GLU A 176 -5.51 11.86 3.97
CA GLU A 176 -5.13 12.96 3.07
C GLU A 176 -4.60 12.43 1.72
N SER A 177 -3.85 11.33 1.74
CA SER A 177 -3.36 10.67 0.52
C SER A 177 -4.50 10.06 -0.30
N LEU A 178 -5.50 9.46 0.35
CA LEU A 178 -6.68 8.90 -0.32
C LEU A 178 -7.55 10.00 -0.94
N GLU A 179 -7.83 11.06 -0.18
CA GLU A 179 -8.61 12.21 -0.65
C GLU A 179 -7.92 12.90 -1.84
N GLY A 180 -6.59 13.08 -1.77
CA GLY A 180 -5.80 13.66 -2.86
C GLY A 180 -5.83 12.84 -4.15
N GLN A 181 -5.90 11.51 -4.07
CA GLN A 181 -6.04 10.63 -5.25
C GLN A 181 -7.43 10.71 -5.90
N GLN A 182 -8.47 10.94 -5.09
CA GLN A 182 -9.86 10.89 -5.56
C GLN A 182 -10.18 12.03 -6.56
N CYS A 183 -9.39 13.10 -6.56
CA CYS A 183 -9.48 14.21 -7.51
C CYS A 183 -8.95 13.90 -8.93
N SER A 184 -8.24 12.80 -9.17
CA SER A 184 -7.72 12.48 -10.52
C SER A 184 -8.54 11.46 -11.30
N SER A 185 -9.46 10.74 -10.65
CA SER A 185 -10.27 9.68 -11.30
C SER A 185 -11.78 9.88 -11.22
N SER A 186 -12.25 10.87 -10.46
CA SER A 186 -13.63 11.33 -10.52
C SER A 186 -13.67 12.61 -11.35
N ASN A 187 -14.27 12.54 -12.55
CA ASN A 187 -14.62 13.63 -13.46
C ASN A 187 -13.97 14.98 -13.16
N ALA A 188 -13.14 15.46 -14.10
CA ALA A 188 -12.82 16.88 -14.21
C ALA A 188 -14.13 17.68 -14.19
N LEU A 189 -14.55 18.13 -13.01
CA LEU A 189 -15.52 19.21 -12.88
C LEU A 189 -14.74 20.41 -13.39
N THR A 190 -15.01 20.76 -14.64
CA THR A 190 -14.61 22.04 -15.22
C THR A 190 -14.87 23.12 -14.19
N PRO A 191 -13.85 23.86 -13.70
CA PRO A 191 -14.09 24.98 -12.82
C PRO A 191 -14.69 26.11 -13.67
N GLN A 192 -15.99 26.05 -13.94
CA GLN A 192 -16.73 27.26 -14.24
C GLN A 192 -16.82 28.03 -12.91
N ASN A 193 -16.25 29.22 -12.90
CA ASN A 193 -16.22 30.20 -11.81
C ASN A 193 -14.96 30.21 -10.94
N ILE A 194 -13.80 30.35 -11.56
CA ILE A 194 -12.80 31.26 -11.00
C ILE A 194 -13.23 32.67 -11.44
N ALA A 195 -14.08 33.31 -10.64
CA ALA A 195 -14.35 34.74 -10.79
C ALA A 195 -13.03 35.47 -10.52
N LEU A 196 -12.40 35.95 -11.61
CA LEU A 196 -11.22 36.80 -11.58
C LEU A 196 -11.49 38.01 -10.67
N LEU A 197 -10.83 38.05 -9.51
CA LEU A 197 -10.68 39.25 -8.70
C LEU A 197 -9.75 40.23 -9.44
N LEU A 198 -10.26 40.87 -10.48
CA LEU A 198 -9.62 42.03 -11.09
C LEU A 198 -10.68 43.08 -11.42
N ILE A 199 -10.34 44.32 -11.02
CA ILE A 199 -10.98 45.61 -11.33
C ILE A 199 -11.94 46.15 -10.26
N SER A 200 -11.37 46.91 -9.30
CA SER A 200 -11.91 48.23 -8.93
C SER A 200 -10.85 49.12 -8.25
N ASN A 201 -9.74 49.38 -8.96
CA ASN A 201 -8.89 50.56 -8.71
C ASN A 201 -9.14 51.62 -9.80
N ILE A 202 -10.41 51.99 -10.01
CA ILE A 202 -10.78 53.18 -10.78
C ILE A 202 -11.87 53.92 -10.00
N LEU A 203 -11.47 54.52 -8.87
CA LEU A 203 -12.20 55.66 -8.31
C LEU A 203 -11.18 56.66 -7.72
N LEU A 204 -10.29 57.16 -8.58
CA LEU A 204 -9.42 58.30 -8.30
C LEU A 204 -9.45 59.32 -9.44
N ILE A 205 -10.61 59.63 -10.02
CA ILE A 205 -10.79 60.88 -10.77
C ILE A 205 -12.25 61.35 -10.63
N LYS A 206 -12.53 62.19 -9.63
CA LYS A 206 -13.49 63.31 -9.66
C LYS A 206 -13.69 63.87 -8.24
N PHE A 207 -12.69 64.58 -7.73
CA PHE A 207 -12.87 65.66 -6.75
C PHE A 207 -11.74 66.66 -6.93
N SER A 208 -11.88 67.53 -7.92
CA SER A 208 -11.22 68.84 -8.03
C SER A 208 -11.85 69.59 -9.20
N ALA A 209 -12.89 70.36 -8.88
CA ALA A 209 -13.33 71.61 -9.50
C ALA A 209 -14.60 72.06 -8.79
#